data_AF-A0A7C5T4U5-F1
#
_entry.id   AF-A0A7C5T4U5-F1
#
_cell.length_a   1.000
_cell.length_b   1.000
_cell.length_c   1.000
_cell.angle_alpha   90.00
_cell.angle_beta   90.00
_cell.angle_gamma   90.00
#
_symmetry.space_group_name_H-M   'P 1'
#
loop_
_entity.id
_entity.type
_entity.pdbx_description
1 polymer ?
#
loop_
_entity_poly.entity_id
_entity_poly.type
_entity_poly.pdbx_seq_one_letter_code
_entity_poly.pdbx_strand_id
1 'polypeptide(L)'
;MILDEEVFAVIVALAVVASAVGIASIWRPQGEGFVAIGLSDENCRIGLYPRSAAPGSNLTLCISVFNYLGRPAAYMVSYKVALNTSQLPTNTTPSSRTPLVTWVGALGDRSNRTFLVNVSVPGDAVVGSRVALVFELWLLDPRSGTWVYSGRWVHVWVQIVE
;
A
#
# COMPACT_ATOMS: atom_id res chain seq x y z
N MET A 1 -20.30 -16.53 58.01
CA MET A 1 -19.87 -15.83 56.79
C MET A 1 -18.72 -14.92 57.19
N ILE A 2 -17.53 -15.07 56.60
CA ILE A 2 -16.31 -14.34 57.05
C ILE A 2 -16.26 -12.89 56.51
N LEU A 3 -17.10 -12.58 55.51
CA LEU A 3 -17.24 -11.25 54.93
C LEU A 3 -18.67 -10.76 55.10
N ASP A 4 -18.82 -9.45 55.31
CA ASP A 4 -20.12 -8.77 55.23
C ASP A 4 -20.71 -8.90 53.81
N GLU A 5 -22.03 -8.97 53.71
CA GLU A 5 -22.73 -9.21 52.43
C GLU A 5 -22.47 -8.10 51.41
N GLU A 6 -22.36 -6.85 51.87
CA GLU A 6 -22.02 -5.70 51.03
C GLU A 6 -20.58 -5.79 50.51
N VAL A 7 -19.65 -6.22 51.35
CA VAL A 7 -18.24 -6.41 50.97
C VAL A 7 -18.11 -7.54 49.96
N PHE A 8 -18.83 -8.64 50.16
CA PHE A 8 -18.85 -9.74 49.20
C PHE A 8 -19.42 -9.30 47.84
N ALA A 9 -20.51 -8.53 47.82
CA ALA A 9 -21.11 -7.99 46.60
C ALA A 9 -20.13 -7.10 45.82
N VAL A 10 -19.40 -6.21 46.50
CA VAL A 10 -18.39 -5.34 45.86
C VAL A 10 -17.25 -6.15 45.25
N ILE A 11 -16.75 -7.18 45.96
CA ILE A 11 -15.68 -8.05 45.45
C ILE A 11 -16.13 -8.78 44.18
N VAL A 12 -17.37 -9.31 44.18
CA VAL A 12 -17.92 -9.99 43.00
C VAL A 12 -18.06 -9.01 41.83
N ALA A 13 -18.56 -7.80 42.06
CA ALA A 13 -18.67 -6.78 41.01
C ALA A 13 -17.31 -6.43 40.39
N LEU A 14 -16.29 -6.22 41.23
CA LEU A 14 -14.92 -5.96 40.76
C LEU A 14 -14.33 -7.13 39.98
N ALA A 15 -14.56 -8.36 40.43
CA ALA A 15 -14.09 -9.56 39.75
C ALA A 15 -14.71 -9.71 38.35
N VAL A 16 -16.00 -9.40 38.20
CA VAL A 16 -16.70 -9.42 36.91
C VAL A 16 -16.13 -8.35 35.97
N VAL A 17 -15.97 -7.11 36.45
CA VAL A 17 -15.42 -6.01 35.64
C VAL A 17 -13.98 -6.30 35.22
N ALA A 18 -13.13 -6.75 36.14
CA ALA A 18 -11.74 -7.10 35.85
C ALA A 18 -11.65 -8.24 34.83
N SER A 19 -12.51 -9.25 34.94
CA SER A 19 -12.56 -10.36 33.99
C SER A 19 -13.00 -9.90 32.60
N ALA A 20 -14.05 -9.07 32.52
CA ALA A 20 -14.53 -8.52 31.25
C ALA A 20 -13.47 -7.65 30.54
N VAL A 21 -12.82 -6.75 31.29
CA VAL A 21 -11.72 -5.91 30.75
C VAL A 21 -10.52 -6.77 30.36
N GLY A 22 -10.16 -7.78 31.17
CA GLY A 22 -9.10 -8.72 30.88
C GLY A 22 -9.31 -9.44 29.55
N ILE A 23 -10.49 -10.04 29.36
CA ILE A 23 -10.86 -10.71 28.10
C ILE A 23 -10.83 -9.71 26.93
N ALA A 24 -11.43 -8.53 27.07
CA ALA A 24 -11.44 -7.52 26.02
C ALA A 24 -10.04 -7.03 25.63
N SER A 25 -9.10 -6.98 26.60
CA SER A 25 -7.72 -6.54 26.36
C SER A 25 -6.89 -7.56 25.58
N ILE A 26 -7.15 -8.85 25.79
CA ILE A 26 -6.46 -9.98 25.14
C ILE A 26 -7.10 -10.30 23.79
N TRP A 27 -8.43 -10.25 23.71
CA TRP A 27 -9.18 -10.52 22.49
C TRP A 27 -9.11 -9.33 21.55
N ARG A 28 -7.99 -9.23 20.82
CA ARG A 28 -7.88 -8.37 19.64
C ARG A 28 -8.15 -9.24 18.42
N PRO A 29 -9.38 -9.26 17.86
CA PRO A 29 -9.58 -9.90 16.57
C PRO A 29 -8.54 -9.30 15.61
N GLN A 30 -7.74 -10.15 14.98
CA GLN A 30 -6.86 -9.69 13.92
C GLN A 30 -7.80 -9.09 12.87
N GLY A 31 -7.67 -7.79 12.63
CA GLY A 31 -8.41 -7.13 11.57
C GLY A 31 -8.12 -7.81 10.23
N GLU A 32 -8.96 -7.57 9.23
CA GLU A 32 -8.71 -8.08 7.89
C GLU A 32 -7.30 -7.68 7.43
N GLY A 33 -6.48 -8.68 7.10
CA GLY A 33 -5.11 -8.44 6.69
C GLY A 33 -5.07 -7.71 5.35
N PHE A 34 -4.22 -6.69 5.24
CA PHE A 34 -4.13 -5.89 4.02
C PHE A 34 -2.69 -5.55 3.66
N VAL A 35 -2.50 -5.20 2.39
CA VAL A 35 -1.30 -4.53 1.91
C VAL A 35 -1.67 -3.16 1.39
N ALA A 36 -0.71 -2.24 1.41
CA ALA A 36 -0.91 -0.91 0.87
C ALA A 36 0.32 -0.46 0.09
N ILE A 37 0.09 0.40 -0.90
CA ILE A 37 1.13 1.11 -1.64
C ILE A 37 0.83 2.61 -1.56
N GLY A 38 1.86 3.40 -1.31
CA GLY A 38 1.83 4.85 -1.27
C GLY A 38 2.82 5.43 -2.27
N LEU A 39 2.46 6.57 -2.84
CA LEU A 39 3.34 7.38 -3.68
C LEU A 39 3.65 8.68 -2.97
N SER A 40 4.86 9.19 -3.14
CA SER A 40 5.31 10.47 -2.60
C SER A 40 6.30 11.12 -3.57
N ASP A 41 6.58 12.41 -3.35
CA ASP A 41 7.54 13.17 -4.16
C ASP A 41 8.99 12.64 -3.99
N GLU A 42 9.94 13.31 -4.66
CA GLU A 42 11.37 13.00 -4.58
C GLU A 42 11.97 13.08 -3.16
N ASN A 43 11.32 13.83 -2.26
CA ASN A 43 11.70 13.99 -0.85
C ASN A 43 10.89 13.06 0.08
N CYS A 44 10.15 12.10 -0.48
CA CYS A 44 9.24 11.20 0.23
C CYS A 44 8.15 11.93 1.04
N ARG A 45 7.66 13.07 0.52
CA ARG A 45 6.55 13.85 1.07
C ARG A 45 5.28 13.68 0.23
N ILE A 46 4.15 13.68 0.91
CA ILE A 46 2.83 13.59 0.29
C ILE A 46 2.41 15.00 -0.17
N GLY A 47 1.95 15.13 -1.42
CA GLY A 47 1.27 16.33 -1.91
C GLY A 47 2.07 17.20 -2.91
N LEU A 48 3.40 17.12 -2.93
CA LEU A 48 4.27 17.90 -3.82
C LEU A 48 4.72 17.10 -5.05
N TYR A 49 3.79 16.41 -5.68
CA TYR A 49 4.09 15.57 -6.83
C TYR A 49 4.46 16.40 -8.07
N PRO A 50 5.34 15.89 -8.95
CA PRO A 50 5.65 16.55 -10.22
C PRO A 50 4.38 16.69 -11.06
N ARG A 51 4.13 17.91 -11.53
CA ARG A 51 2.95 18.23 -12.37
C ARG A 51 3.27 18.23 -13.86
N SER A 52 4.54 18.41 -14.21
CA SER A 52 5.02 18.50 -15.57
C SER A 52 6.35 17.77 -15.74
N ALA A 53 6.60 17.25 -16.94
CA ALA A 53 7.85 16.60 -17.31
C ALA A 53 8.10 16.71 -18.81
N ALA A 54 9.37 16.73 -19.19
CA ALA A 54 9.77 16.68 -20.60
C ALA A 54 9.66 15.24 -21.15
N PRO A 55 9.39 15.05 -22.46
CA PRO A 55 9.45 13.74 -23.09
C PRO A 55 10.82 13.08 -22.84
N GLY A 56 10.83 11.81 -22.45
CA GLY A 56 12.06 11.06 -22.20
C GLY A 56 12.80 11.44 -20.92
N SER A 57 12.28 12.41 -20.16
CA SER A 57 12.87 12.78 -18.88
C SER A 57 12.60 11.72 -17.80
N ASN A 58 13.45 11.76 -16.79
CA ASN A 58 13.42 10.87 -15.65
C ASN A 58 12.90 11.64 -14.43
N LEU A 59 11.92 11.05 -13.74
CA LEU A 59 11.33 11.60 -12.54
C LEU A 59 11.71 10.73 -11.34
N THR A 60 12.18 11.38 -10.29
CA THR A 60 12.43 10.70 -9.02
C THR A 60 11.17 10.77 -8.16
N LEU A 61 10.68 9.61 -7.73
CA LEU A 61 9.52 9.48 -6.86
C LEU A 61 9.85 8.53 -5.72
N CYS A 62 9.03 8.54 -4.69
CA CYS A 62 9.21 7.67 -3.54
C CYS A 62 8.01 6.73 -3.41
N ILE A 63 8.27 5.42 -3.36
CA ILE A 63 7.24 4.39 -3.19
C ILE A 63 7.33 3.85 -1.79
N SER A 64 6.19 3.76 -1.12
CA SER A 64 6.05 3.09 0.19
C SER A 64 5.17 1.86 0.05
N VAL A 65 5.64 0.72 0.55
CA VAL A 65 4.86 -0.53 0.59
C VAL A 65 4.68 -0.94 2.04
N PHE A 66 3.47 -1.36 2.38
CA PHE A 66 3.08 -1.76 3.73
C PHE A 66 2.50 -3.17 3.71
N ASN A 67 2.87 -3.98 4.70
CA ASN A 67 2.34 -5.32 4.88
C ASN A 67 1.69 -5.46 6.27
N TYR A 68 0.40 -5.76 6.29
CA TYR A 68 -0.40 -6.05 7.48
C TYR A 68 -1.18 -7.37 7.32
N LEU A 69 -0.65 -8.33 6.55
CA LEU A 69 -1.32 -9.60 6.25
C LEU A 69 -1.34 -10.61 7.42
N GLY A 70 -0.71 -10.30 8.56
CA GLY A 70 -0.49 -11.27 9.65
C GLY A 70 0.66 -12.24 9.38
N ARG A 71 1.39 -12.06 8.27
CA ARG A 71 2.51 -12.91 7.83
C ARG A 71 3.49 -12.14 6.95
N PRO A 72 4.75 -12.59 6.81
CA PRO A 72 5.66 -12.04 5.82
C PRO A 72 5.13 -12.27 4.39
N ALA A 73 5.39 -11.31 3.51
CA ALA A 73 4.99 -11.37 2.10
C ALA A 73 6.08 -10.79 1.19
N ALA A 74 6.33 -11.49 0.09
CA ALA A 74 7.09 -10.94 -1.03
C ALA A 74 6.15 -10.10 -1.90
N TYR A 75 6.64 -8.94 -2.34
CA TYR A 75 5.90 -7.99 -3.14
C TYR A 75 6.69 -7.62 -4.40
N MET A 76 5.96 -7.25 -5.44
CA MET A 76 6.48 -6.64 -6.65
C MET A 76 5.70 -5.36 -6.93
N VAL A 77 6.40 -4.26 -7.17
CA VAL A 77 5.81 -3.02 -7.66
C VAL A 77 6.10 -2.92 -9.15
N SER A 78 5.04 -2.85 -9.96
CA SER A 78 5.13 -2.70 -11.41
C SER A 78 4.84 -1.27 -11.80
N TYR A 79 5.78 -0.62 -12.49
CA TYR A 79 5.60 0.69 -13.08
C TYR A 79 5.13 0.59 -14.53
N LYS A 80 4.09 1.34 -14.87
CA LYS A 80 3.46 1.41 -16.19
C LYS A 80 3.12 2.87 -16.51
N VAL A 81 2.96 3.17 -17.80
CA VAL A 81 2.48 4.48 -18.25
C VAL A 81 1.15 4.32 -18.96
N ALA A 82 0.12 4.98 -18.44
CA ALA A 82 -1.21 5.05 -19.03
C ALA A 82 -1.39 6.40 -19.73
N LEU A 83 -1.94 6.39 -20.95
CA LEU A 83 -2.23 7.60 -21.73
C LEU A 83 -3.67 8.09 -21.50
N ASN A 84 -4.52 7.25 -20.91
CA ASN A 84 -5.95 7.51 -20.76
C ASN A 84 -6.46 6.87 -19.46
N THR A 85 -7.60 7.34 -18.97
CA THR A 85 -8.25 6.79 -17.76
C THR A 85 -8.70 5.32 -17.92
N SER A 86 -9.09 4.90 -19.13
CA SER A 86 -9.45 3.50 -19.43
C SER A 86 -8.29 2.52 -19.30
N GLN A 87 -7.06 3.01 -19.25
CA GLN A 87 -5.85 2.20 -19.08
C GLN A 87 -5.40 2.14 -17.63
N LEU A 88 -6.09 2.82 -16.71
CA LEU A 88 -5.79 2.73 -15.28
C LEU A 88 -6.25 1.38 -14.72
N PRO A 89 -5.52 0.82 -13.74
CA PRO A 89 -5.98 -0.37 -13.02
C PRO A 89 -7.28 -0.11 -12.26
N THR A 90 -7.96 -1.18 -11.90
CA THR A 90 -9.05 -1.19 -10.91
C THR A 90 -8.62 -2.03 -9.70
N ASN A 91 -9.49 -2.18 -8.71
CA ASN A 91 -9.21 -3.04 -7.56
C ASN A 91 -9.22 -4.54 -7.90
N THR A 92 -9.68 -4.91 -9.10
CA THR A 92 -9.79 -6.31 -9.54
C THR A 92 -8.98 -6.61 -10.79
N THR A 93 -8.72 -5.60 -11.63
CA THR A 93 -8.06 -5.77 -12.93
C THR A 93 -6.83 -4.87 -13.01
N PRO A 94 -5.64 -5.41 -13.33
CA PRO A 94 -4.45 -4.59 -13.54
C PRO A 94 -4.59 -3.75 -14.82
N SER A 95 -3.74 -2.74 -14.99
CA SER A 95 -3.64 -1.99 -16.24
C SER A 95 -3.29 -2.91 -17.41
N SER A 96 -3.91 -2.66 -18.56
CA SER A 96 -3.62 -3.31 -19.84
C SER A 96 -2.25 -2.94 -20.42
N ARG A 97 -1.54 -2.00 -19.79
CA ARG A 97 -0.20 -1.56 -20.21
C ARG A 97 0.88 -2.55 -19.77
N THR A 98 1.93 -2.63 -20.58
CA THR A 98 3.11 -3.43 -20.28
C THR A 98 3.94 -2.76 -19.17
N PRO A 99 4.41 -3.52 -18.17
CA PRO A 99 5.37 -3.02 -17.19
C PRO A 99 6.63 -2.51 -17.88
N LEU A 100 7.06 -1.29 -17.55
CA LEU A 100 8.33 -0.73 -17.99
C LEU A 100 9.46 -1.11 -17.02
N VAL A 101 9.16 -1.08 -15.72
CA VAL A 101 10.11 -1.41 -14.65
C VAL A 101 9.37 -2.17 -13.55
N THR A 102 10.06 -3.11 -12.92
CA THR A 102 9.56 -3.83 -11.75
C THR A 102 10.58 -3.77 -10.62
N TRP A 103 10.09 -3.59 -9.39
CA TRP A 103 10.90 -3.68 -8.18
C TRP A 103 10.34 -4.77 -7.28
N VAL A 104 11.20 -5.67 -6.84
CA VAL A 104 10.83 -6.81 -5.99
C VAL A 104 11.42 -6.62 -4.60
N GLY A 105 10.65 -6.98 -3.58
CA GLY A 105 11.11 -6.99 -2.20
C GLY A 105 10.31 -7.95 -1.32
N ALA A 106 10.63 -7.98 -0.04
CA ALA A 106 9.89 -8.72 0.96
C ALA A 106 9.73 -7.89 2.23
N LEU A 107 8.61 -8.08 2.91
CA LEU A 107 8.25 -7.40 4.15
C LEU A 107 7.76 -8.42 5.17
N GLY A 108 8.16 -8.26 6.43
CA GLY A 108 7.54 -8.94 7.56
C GLY A 108 6.11 -8.44 7.81
N ASP A 109 5.38 -9.12 8.68
CA ASP A 109 4.09 -8.60 9.14
C ASP A 109 4.27 -7.25 9.87
N ARG A 110 3.30 -6.34 9.71
CA ARG A 110 3.28 -4.99 10.28
C ARG A 110 4.52 -4.15 9.97
N SER A 111 5.18 -4.44 8.86
CA SER A 111 6.36 -3.71 8.41
C SER A 111 6.09 -2.93 7.13
N ASN A 112 6.86 -1.89 6.94
CA ASN A 112 6.82 -1.06 5.75
C ASN A 112 8.22 -0.83 5.20
N ARG A 113 8.29 -0.47 3.91
CA ARG A 113 9.52 -0.02 3.29
C ARG A 113 9.22 1.09 2.32
N THR A 114 10.03 2.14 2.43
CA THR A 114 9.98 3.31 1.57
C THR A 114 11.29 3.40 0.80
N PHE A 115 11.23 3.58 -0.52
CA PHE A 115 12.41 3.65 -1.37
C PHE A 115 12.19 4.58 -2.56
N LEU A 116 13.29 5.20 -3.01
CA LEU A 116 13.30 6.06 -4.19
C LEU A 116 13.28 5.20 -5.45
N VAL A 117 12.53 5.66 -6.43
CA VAL A 117 12.47 5.11 -7.78
C VAL A 117 12.74 6.21 -8.79
N ASN A 118 13.46 5.86 -9.84
CA ASN A 118 13.62 6.72 -10.99
C ASN A 118 12.78 6.15 -12.13
N VAL A 119 11.81 6.93 -12.61
CA VAL A 119 10.85 6.51 -13.64
C VAL A 119 10.96 7.39 -14.86
N SER A 120 11.08 6.76 -16.03
CA SER A 120 11.14 7.45 -17.31
C SER A 120 9.73 7.78 -17.83
N VAL A 121 9.54 9.00 -18.26
CA VAL A 121 8.40 9.41 -19.10
C VAL A 121 8.69 8.96 -20.55
N PRO A 122 7.71 8.41 -21.29
CA PRO A 122 7.95 7.98 -22.67
C PRO A 122 8.48 9.13 -23.54
N GLY A 123 9.53 8.87 -24.33
CA GLY A 123 10.15 9.87 -25.20
C GLY A 123 9.29 10.25 -26.41
N ASP A 124 8.39 9.37 -26.80
CA ASP A 124 7.39 9.55 -27.86
C ASP A 124 6.10 10.23 -27.33
N ALA A 125 6.08 10.68 -26.08
CA ALA A 125 4.95 11.39 -25.53
C ALA A 125 4.77 12.77 -26.20
N VAL A 126 3.55 13.05 -26.66
CA VAL A 126 3.23 14.29 -27.37
C VAL A 126 3.24 15.47 -26.41
N VAL A 127 3.96 16.54 -26.74
CA VAL A 127 3.93 17.80 -25.99
C VAL A 127 2.49 18.33 -25.90
N GLY A 128 2.07 18.76 -24.72
CA GLY A 128 0.68 19.17 -24.46
C GLY A 128 -0.26 18.02 -24.10
N SER A 129 0.19 16.76 -24.18
CA SER A 129 -0.56 15.61 -23.67
C SER A 129 -0.37 15.42 -22.17
N ARG A 130 -1.20 14.56 -21.57
CA ARG A 130 -1.15 14.23 -20.15
C ARG A 130 -1.04 12.71 -20.00
N VAL A 131 -0.07 12.25 -19.22
CA VAL A 131 0.18 10.82 -18.99
C VAL A 131 0.08 10.49 -17.51
N ALA A 132 -0.38 9.29 -17.20
CA ALA A 132 -0.43 8.75 -15.85
C ALA A 132 0.73 7.79 -15.62
N LEU A 133 1.51 8.07 -14.60
CA LEU A 133 2.54 7.18 -14.07
C LEU A 133 1.86 6.27 -13.06
N VAL A 134 1.74 4.99 -13.39
CA VAL A 134 0.95 4.00 -12.64
C VAL A 134 1.88 3.02 -11.94
N PHE A 135 1.63 2.79 -10.66
CA PHE A 135 2.34 1.82 -9.84
C PHE A 135 1.35 0.81 -9.28
N GLU A 136 1.52 -0.45 -9.67
CA GLU A 136 0.69 -1.56 -9.22
C GLU A 136 1.44 -2.41 -8.22
N LEU A 137 0.76 -2.82 -7.15
CA LEU A 137 1.30 -3.75 -6.18
C LEU A 137 0.83 -5.18 -6.48
N TRP A 138 1.79 -6.09 -6.51
CA TRP A 138 1.62 -7.50 -6.74
C TRP A 138 2.22 -8.27 -5.57
N LEU A 139 1.66 -9.42 -5.24
CA LEU A 139 2.13 -10.29 -4.19
C LEU A 139 2.52 -11.64 -4.76
N LEU A 140 3.58 -12.23 -4.23
CA LEU A 140 3.93 -13.60 -4.59
C LEU A 140 2.96 -14.55 -3.88
N ASP A 141 2.23 -15.36 -4.64
CA ASP A 141 1.51 -16.49 -4.08
C ASP A 141 2.53 -17.61 -3.75
N PRO A 142 2.72 -17.96 -2.47
CA PRO A 142 3.71 -18.97 -2.09
C PRO A 142 3.35 -20.38 -2.56
N ARG A 143 2.10 -20.63 -2.95
CA ARG A 143 1.67 -21.96 -3.43
C ARG A 143 1.98 -22.17 -4.90
N SER A 144 1.61 -21.21 -5.74
CA SER A 144 1.87 -21.27 -7.18
C SER A 144 3.24 -20.75 -7.58
N GLY A 145 3.90 -19.97 -6.72
CA GLY A 145 5.13 -19.27 -7.06
C GLY A 145 4.93 -18.13 -8.06
N THR A 146 3.69 -17.65 -8.26
CA THR A 146 3.35 -16.64 -9.25
C THR A 146 2.99 -15.30 -8.62
N TRP A 147 3.21 -14.22 -9.37
CA TRP A 147 2.81 -12.88 -8.96
C TRP A 147 1.32 -12.66 -9.20
N VAL A 148 0.59 -12.35 -8.14
CA VAL A 148 -0.86 -12.11 -8.16
C VAL A 148 -1.11 -10.63 -7.88
N TYR A 149 -1.97 -10.02 -8.71
CA TYR A 149 -2.32 -8.61 -8.55
C TYR A 149 -3.07 -8.41 -7.24
N SER A 150 -2.62 -7.47 -6.41
CA SER A 150 -3.22 -7.25 -5.09
C SER A 150 -4.49 -6.39 -5.11
N GLY A 151 -4.83 -5.79 -6.26
CA GLY A 151 -5.88 -4.77 -6.34
C GLY A 151 -5.44 -3.41 -5.80
N ARG A 152 -4.20 -3.26 -5.33
CA ARG A 152 -3.67 -2.01 -4.80
C ARG A 152 -2.76 -1.35 -5.82
N TRP A 153 -3.02 -0.07 -6.07
CA TRP A 153 -2.28 0.72 -7.04
C TRP A 153 -2.38 2.20 -6.68
N VAL A 154 -1.41 2.97 -7.17
CA VAL A 154 -1.38 4.43 -7.07
C VAL A 154 -0.95 5.00 -8.40
N HIS A 155 -1.31 6.25 -8.66
CA HIS A 155 -0.87 6.93 -9.87
C HIS A 155 -0.67 8.42 -9.63
N VAL A 156 0.14 9.03 -10.48
CA VAL A 156 0.22 10.49 -10.61
C VAL A 156 0.09 10.85 -12.07
N TRP A 157 -0.65 11.92 -12.33
CA TRP A 157 -0.74 12.50 -13.66
C TRP A 157 0.30 13.59 -13.85
N VAL A 158 0.98 13.55 -14.99
CA VAL A 158 2.01 14.51 -15.37
C VAL A 158 1.68 15.06 -16.76
N GLN A 159 1.77 16.38 -16.88
CA GLN A 159 1.63 17.09 -18.15
C GLN A 159 2.95 17.07 -18.92
N ILE A 160 2.90 16.77 -20.21
CA ILE A 160 4.09 16.77 -21.06
C ILE A 160 4.33 18.19 -21.58
N VAL A 161 5.51 18.74 -21.29
CA VAL A 161 5.94 20.08 -21.68
C VAL A 161 7.30 20.02 -22.39
N GLU A 162 7.65 21.08 -23.15
CA GLU A 162 8.98 21.20 -23.77
C GLU A 162 10.11 21.35 -22.74
#